data_AF-A0A535KVT9-F1
#
_entry.id   AF-A0A535KVT9-F1
#
_cell.length_a   1.000
_cell.length_b   1.000
_cell.length_c   1.000
_cell.angle_alpha   90.00
_cell.angle_beta   90.00
_cell.angle_gamma   90.00
#
_symmetry.space_group_name_H-M   'P 1'
#
loop_
_entity.id
_entity.type
_entity.pdbx_description
1 polymer ?
#
loop_
_entity_poly.entity_id
_entity_poly.type
_entity_poly.pdbx_seq_one_letter_code
_entity_poly.pdbx_strand_id
1 'polypeptide(L)'
;LLTMQEHTHKPLEDVSFCFLGDVGYNMADSLMIGAAKMGMDIHLAGPGQTWPGETRLSEARAIAAETGARITLFEDAEAAVKGCDFLYTDVWVSMGESSDLWDERIKQMMPYQVNSKLIALTQDPATKFMHCLPALHNTGTKLGKEIHEKYGLSALEVTDEVFESKASIVFDQAENRLHTIKAIMVATLGD
;
A
#
# COMPACT_ATOMS: atom_id res chain seq x y z
N LEU A 1 -9.36 2.20 4.54
CA LEU A 1 -10.37 3.26 4.69
C LEU A 1 -10.75 3.47 6.16
N LEU A 2 -11.43 2.53 6.85
CA LEU A 2 -11.78 2.69 8.28
C LEU A 2 -10.57 3.10 9.15
N THR A 3 -9.46 2.37 9.05
CA THR A 3 -8.24 2.70 9.79
C THR A 3 -7.67 4.08 9.44
N MET A 4 -7.72 4.50 8.17
CA MET A 4 -7.25 5.85 7.81
C MET A 4 -8.11 6.92 8.50
N GLN A 5 -9.44 6.71 8.53
CA GLN A 5 -10.38 7.61 9.19
C GLN A 5 -10.18 7.69 10.70
N GLU A 6 -9.80 6.59 11.36
CA GLU A 6 -9.53 6.56 12.81
C GLU A 6 -8.20 7.23 13.18
N HIS A 7 -7.22 7.20 12.27
CA HIS A 7 -5.86 7.71 12.51
C HIS A 7 -5.60 9.10 11.91
N THR A 8 -6.66 9.81 11.48
CA THR A 8 -6.57 11.20 11.02
C THR A 8 -7.72 12.04 11.56
N HIS A 9 -7.51 13.34 11.66
CA HIS A 9 -8.58 14.31 11.97
C HIS A 9 -9.22 14.90 10.71
N LYS A 10 -8.68 14.56 9.53
CA LYS A 10 -9.16 15.03 8.24
C LYS A 10 -10.41 14.23 7.81
N PRO A 11 -11.37 14.84 7.11
CA PRO A 11 -12.33 14.06 6.34
C PRO A 11 -11.59 13.26 5.26
N LEU A 12 -12.15 12.14 4.80
CA LEU A 12 -11.45 11.25 3.86
C LEU A 12 -11.13 11.94 2.53
N GLU A 13 -11.98 12.86 2.05
CA GLU A 13 -11.70 13.63 0.82
C GLU A 13 -10.43 14.52 0.92
N ASP A 14 -9.97 14.84 2.13
CA ASP A 14 -8.74 15.61 2.37
C ASP A 14 -7.53 14.72 2.69
N VAL A 15 -7.70 13.39 2.70
CA VAL A 15 -6.63 12.43 2.97
C VAL A 15 -5.90 12.07 1.68
N SER A 16 -4.57 12.10 1.77
CA SER A 16 -3.67 11.65 0.71
C SER A 16 -2.91 10.41 1.13
N PHE A 17 -2.74 9.44 0.24
CA PHE A 17 -1.94 8.26 0.53
C PHE A 17 -1.23 7.69 -0.69
N CYS A 18 -0.11 7.03 -0.47
CA CYS A 18 0.69 6.42 -1.52
C CYS A 18 0.74 4.90 -1.37
N PHE A 19 0.38 4.18 -2.44
CA PHE A 19 0.67 2.76 -2.58
C PHE A 19 2.01 2.59 -3.31
N LEU A 20 2.95 1.87 -2.70
CA LEU A 20 4.29 1.63 -3.22
C LEU A 20 4.48 0.17 -3.64
N GLY A 21 5.18 -0.03 -4.76
CA GLY A 21 5.53 -1.35 -5.27
C GLY A 21 4.65 -1.78 -6.43
N ASP A 22 3.99 -2.93 -6.31
CA ASP A 22 3.26 -3.50 -7.43
C ASP A 22 1.85 -2.92 -7.59
N VAL A 23 1.79 -1.80 -8.30
CA VAL A 23 0.55 -1.07 -8.59
C VAL A 23 -0.39 -1.78 -9.57
N GLY A 24 0.01 -2.91 -10.15
CA GLY A 24 -0.76 -3.61 -11.19
C GLY A 24 -1.72 -4.69 -10.68
N TYR A 25 -1.68 -4.96 -9.38
CA TYR A 25 -2.43 -6.03 -8.73
C TYR A 25 -3.67 -5.54 -7.97
N ASN A 26 -4.46 -6.50 -7.51
CA ASN A 26 -5.78 -6.31 -6.90
C ASN A 26 -5.80 -5.33 -5.71
N MET A 27 -4.73 -5.25 -4.91
CA MET A 27 -4.68 -4.36 -3.76
C MET A 27 -4.64 -2.90 -4.20
N ALA A 28 -3.73 -2.55 -5.12
CA ALA A 28 -3.63 -1.22 -5.69
C ALA A 28 -4.91 -0.85 -6.46
N ASP A 29 -5.48 -1.78 -7.25
CA ASP A 29 -6.76 -1.58 -7.93
C ASP A 29 -7.89 -1.26 -6.95
N SER A 30 -8.01 -2.03 -5.86
CA SER A 30 -9.07 -1.85 -4.85
C SER A 30 -8.90 -0.53 -4.09
N LEU A 31 -7.66 -0.16 -3.76
CA LEU A 31 -7.34 1.12 -3.12
C LEU A 31 -7.63 2.29 -4.06
N MET A 32 -7.30 2.17 -5.35
CA MET A 32 -7.59 3.18 -6.36
C MET A 32 -9.09 3.43 -6.50
N ILE A 33 -9.89 2.37 -6.63
CA ILE A 33 -11.35 2.49 -6.71
C ILE A 33 -11.94 3.02 -5.40
N GLY A 34 -11.45 2.56 -4.25
CA GLY A 34 -11.84 3.07 -2.95
C GLY A 34 -11.57 4.57 -2.80
N ALA A 35 -10.36 5.02 -3.14
CA ALA A 35 -9.97 6.43 -3.13
C ALA A 35 -10.86 7.25 -4.08
N ALA A 36 -11.06 6.76 -5.31
CA ALA A 36 -11.92 7.41 -6.29
C ALA A 36 -13.34 7.60 -5.76
N LYS A 37 -13.94 6.58 -5.14
CA LYS A 37 -15.30 6.65 -4.58
C LYS A 37 -15.41 7.58 -3.36
N MET A 38 -14.34 7.71 -2.58
CA MET A 38 -14.33 8.50 -1.35
C MET A 38 -13.77 9.92 -1.53
N GLY A 39 -13.42 10.34 -2.75
CA GLY A 39 -12.90 11.70 -3.00
C GLY A 39 -11.44 11.91 -2.59
N MET A 40 -10.68 10.84 -2.33
CA MET A 40 -9.34 10.92 -1.76
C MET A 40 -8.26 11.23 -2.80
N ASP A 41 -7.05 11.59 -2.35
CA ASP A 41 -5.86 11.67 -3.20
C ASP A 41 -5.03 10.39 -3.09
N ILE A 42 -4.95 9.61 -4.17
CA ILE A 42 -4.14 8.40 -4.23
C ILE A 42 -2.96 8.56 -5.18
N HIS A 43 -1.78 8.25 -4.66
CA HIS A 43 -0.54 8.12 -5.41
C HIS A 43 -0.22 6.64 -5.62
N LEU A 44 -0.04 6.22 -6.87
CA LEU A 44 0.38 4.87 -7.23
C LEU A 44 1.85 4.92 -7.67
N ALA A 45 2.76 4.47 -6.81
CA ALA A 45 4.19 4.48 -7.05
C ALA A 45 4.69 3.07 -7.40
N GLY A 46 5.02 2.84 -8.67
CA GLY A 46 5.52 1.56 -9.15
C GLY A 46 6.11 1.69 -10.55
N PRO A 47 6.88 0.68 -11.00
CA PRO A 47 7.48 0.70 -12.35
C PRO A 47 6.41 0.91 -13.43
N GLY A 48 6.66 1.74 -14.44
CA GLY A 48 5.66 2.05 -15.48
C GLY A 48 5.05 0.82 -16.16
N GLN A 49 5.84 -0.25 -16.30
CA GLN A 49 5.39 -1.52 -16.89
C GLN A 49 4.38 -2.29 -16.02
N THR A 50 4.25 -1.97 -14.73
CA THR A 50 3.30 -2.64 -13.82
C THR A 50 2.06 -1.79 -13.55
N TRP A 51 1.88 -0.64 -14.21
CA TRP A 51 0.73 0.23 -13.97
C TRP A 51 -0.61 -0.45 -14.28
N PRO A 52 -1.70 -0.08 -13.60
CA PRO A 52 -3.03 -0.59 -13.92
C PRO A 52 -3.37 -0.34 -15.39
N GLY A 53 -4.04 -1.31 -16.01
CA GLY A 53 -4.44 -1.19 -17.42
C GLY A 53 -5.42 -0.03 -17.66
N GLU A 54 -5.38 0.55 -18.87
CA GLU A 54 -6.15 1.74 -19.26
C GLU A 54 -7.65 1.67 -18.95
N THR A 55 -8.27 0.50 -19.11
CA THR A 55 -9.69 0.30 -18.78
C THR A 55 -9.96 0.61 -17.30
N ARG A 56 -9.16 0.05 -16.38
CA ARG A 56 -9.33 0.25 -14.94
C ARG A 56 -9.03 1.68 -14.53
N LEU A 57 -7.99 2.29 -15.10
CA LEU A 57 -7.67 3.70 -14.88
C LEU A 57 -8.80 4.62 -15.36
N SER A 58 -9.37 4.34 -16.53
CA SER A 58 -10.45 5.15 -17.10
C SER A 58 -11.72 5.10 -16.23
N GLU A 59 -12.08 3.91 -15.73
CA GLU A 59 -13.20 3.74 -14.80
C GLU A 59 -12.98 4.50 -13.49
N ALA A 60 -11.79 4.36 -12.90
CA ALA A 60 -11.44 5.07 -11.67
C ALA A 60 -11.45 6.60 -11.85
N ARG A 61 -10.92 7.09 -12.98
CA ARG A 61 -10.92 8.52 -13.31
C ARG A 61 -12.31 9.08 -13.58
N ALA A 62 -13.19 8.28 -14.19
CA ALA A 62 -14.60 8.69 -14.38
C ALA A 62 -15.30 8.91 -13.04
N ILE A 63 -15.08 8.00 -12.08
CA ILE A 63 -15.58 8.15 -10.70
C ILE A 63 -14.95 9.38 -10.04
N ALA A 64 -13.63 9.55 -10.17
CA ALA A 64 -12.89 10.66 -9.58
C ALA A 64 -13.40 12.03 -10.06
N ALA A 65 -13.86 12.14 -11.32
CA ALA A 65 -14.44 13.36 -11.87
C ALA A 65 -15.76 13.76 -11.18
N GLU A 66 -16.49 12.81 -10.59
CA GLU A 66 -17.72 13.05 -9.84
C GLU A 66 -17.45 13.40 -8.37
N THR A 67 -16.41 12.80 -7.77
CA THR A 67 -16.13 12.88 -6.33
C THR A 67 -15.08 13.93 -5.96
N GLY A 68 -14.27 14.38 -6.93
CA GLY A 68 -13.12 15.26 -6.70
C GLY A 68 -11.84 14.53 -6.31
N ALA A 69 -11.83 13.19 -6.34
CA ALA A 69 -10.64 12.40 -6.07
C ALA A 69 -9.51 12.71 -7.06
N ARG A 70 -8.27 12.47 -6.63
CA ARG A 70 -7.08 12.59 -7.48
C ARG A 70 -6.37 11.24 -7.54
N ILE A 71 -5.97 10.85 -8.75
CA ILE A 71 -5.27 9.59 -9.02
C ILE A 71 -4.03 9.92 -9.83
N THR A 72 -2.86 9.77 -9.22
CA THR A 72 -1.58 10.12 -9.84
C THR A 72 -0.64 8.92 -9.83
N LEU A 73 -0.04 8.62 -10.98
CA LEU A 73 0.93 7.53 -11.12
C LEU A 73 2.36 8.09 -11.11
N PHE A 74 3.26 7.38 -10.45
CA PHE A 74 4.65 7.77 -10.28
C PHE A 74 5.59 6.58 -10.53
N GLU A 75 6.69 6.82 -11.23
CA GLU A 75 7.84 5.90 -11.27
C GLU A 75 8.92 6.28 -10.23
N ASP A 76 8.83 7.47 -9.64
CA ASP A 76 9.74 7.93 -8.58
C ASP A 76 9.02 7.84 -7.22
N ALA A 77 9.45 6.88 -6.40
CA ALA A 77 8.92 6.68 -5.05
C ALA A 77 9.11 7.92 -4.15
N GLU A 78 10.24 8.61 -4.25
CA GLU A 78 10.53 9.79 -3.43
C GLU A 78 9.65 10.98 -3.80
N ALA A 79 9.32 11.12 -5.07
CA ALA A 79 8.33 12.12 -5.52
C ALA A 79 6.92 11.76 -5.05
N ALA A 80 6.56 10.48 -5.12
CA ALA A 80 5.22 9.99 -4.82
C ALA A 80 4.82 10.10 -3.35
N VAL A 81 5.77 10.00 -2.41
CA VAL A 81 5.44 10.00 -0.97
C VAL A 81 5.24 11.40 -0.38
N LYS A 82 5.63 12.45 -1.10
CA LYS A 82 5.61 13.84 -0.57
C LYS A 82 4.20 14.28 -0.22
N GLY A 83 4.01 14.72 1.02
CA GLY A 83 2.74 15.22 1.52
C GLY A 83 1.70 14.14 1.83
N CYS A 84 2.03 12.84 1.68
CA CYS A 84 1.10 11.75 1.98
C CYS A 84 0.89 11.57 3.49
N ASP A 85 -0.37 11.42 3.89
CA ASP A 85 -0.77 11.08 5.25
C ASP A 85 -0.49 9.60 5.57
N PHE A 86 -0.63 8.72 4.58
CA PHE A 86 -0.42 7.28 4.74
C PHE A 86 0.47 6.72 3.63
N LEU A 87 1.41 5.85 4.00
CA LEU A 87 2.14 5.00 3.06
C LEU A 87 1.62 3.56 3.18
N TYR A 88 1.35 2.94 2.05
CA TYR A 88 0.84 1.58 1.93
C TYR A 88 1.75 0.77 1.01
N THR A 89 2.07 -0.47 1.37
CA THR A 89 2.69 -1.43 0.43
C THR A 89 2.06 -2.81 0.63
N ASP A 90 2.35 -3.72 -0.30
CA ASP A 90 2.03 -5.14 -0.19
C ASP A 90 3.23 -5.98 -0.64
N VAL A 91 3.19 -7.29 -0.37
CA VAL A 91 4.25 -8.22 -0.75
C VAL A 91 4.47 -8.22 -2.26
N TRP A 92 5.75 -8.18 -2.66
CA TRP A 92 6.11 -8.19 -4.09
C TRP A 92 6.24 -9.59 -4.67
N VAL A 93 6.46 -10.59 -3.80
CA VAL A 93 6.65 -11.98 -4.20
C VAL A 93 5.74 -12.86 -3.36
N SER A 94 5.16 -13.87 -4.02
CA SER A 94 4.28 -14.84 -3.36
C SER A 94 4.93 -16.21 -3.29
N MET A 95 4.58 -16.98 -2.24
CA MET A 95 5.01 -18.37 -2.08
C MET A 95 4.59 -19.30 -3.24
N GLY A 96 3.61 -18.89 -4.05
CA GLY A 96 3.12 -19.70 -5.18
C GLY A 96 3.78 -19.38 -6.53
N GLU A 97 4.58 -18.31 -6.63
CA GLU A 97 5.25 -17.92 -7.86
C GLU A 97 6.62 -18.62 -7.99
N SER A 98 7.04 -18.94 -9.22
CA SER A 98 8.37 -19.52 -9.44
C SER A 98 9.46 -18.58 -8.92
N SER A 99 10.43 -19.12 -8.18
CA SER A 99 11.60 -18.38 -7.71
C SER A 99 12.42 -17.76 -8.84
N ASP A 100 12.24 -18.21 -10.08
CA ASP A 100 12.89 -17.67 -11.28
C ASP A 100 12.40 -16.24 -11.60
N LEU A 101 11.18 -15.89 -11.16
CA LEU A 101 10.59 -14.56 -11.37
C LEU A 101 10.99 -13.56 -10.28
N TRP A 102 11.50 -14.05 -9.15
CA TRP A 102 11.80 -13.20 -8.00
C TRP A 102 12.98 -12.25 -8.27
N ASP A 103 14.02 -12.71 -8.97
CA ASP A 103 15.24 -11.93 -9.20
C ASP A 103 14.93 -10.60 -9.90
N GLU A 104 14.19 -10.65 -11.00
CA GLU A 104 13.79 -9.46 -11.76
C GLU A 104 12.80 -8.61 -10.98
N ARG A 105 11.80 -9.22 -10.34
CA ARG A 105 10.75 -8.51 -9.61
C ARG A 105 11.30 -7.77 -8.40
N ILE A 106 12.13 -8.42 -7.59
CA ILE A 106 12.80 -7.78 -6.44
C ILE A 106 13.64 -6.62 -6.95
N LYS A 107 14.47 -6.81 -7.99
CA LYS A 107 15.29 -5.74 -8.54
C LYS A 107 14.47 -4.53 -9.00
N GLN A 108 13.33 -4.77 -9.67
CA GLN A 108 12.44 -3.71 -10.14
C GLN A 108 11.72 -2.99 -8.99
N MET A 109 11.36 -3.71 -7.93
CA MET A 109 10.55 -3.19 -6.81
C MET A 109 11.38 -2.58 -5.67
N MET A 110 12.65 -2.95 -5.52
CA MET A 110 13.52 -2.43 -4.44
C MET A 110 13.52 -0.90 -4.28
N PRO A 111 13.48 -0.07 -5.35
CA PRO A 111 13.38 1.38 -5.21
C PRO A 111 12.12 1.87 -4.46
N TYR A 112 11.10 1.04 -4.36
CA TYR A 112 9.81 1.33 -3.71
C TYR A 112 9.69 0.73 -2.30
N GLN A 113 10.76 0.14 -1.74
CA GLN A 113 10.75 -0.37 -0.37
C GLN A 113 10.36 0.73 0.61
N VAL A 114 9.32 0.48 1.40
CA VAL A 114 8.95 1.40 2.48
C VAL A 114 9.98 1.29 3.59
N ASN A 115 10.74 2.37 3.76
CA ASN A 115 11.80 2.49 4.74
C ASN A 115 11.75 3.88 5.39
N SER A 116 12.58 4.09 6.41
CA SER A 116 12.61 5.34 7.18
C SER A 116 12.90 6.57 6.32
N LYS A 117 13.61 6.41 5.20
CA LYS A 117 13.84 7.49 4.23
C LYS A 117 12.53 7.91 3.57
N LEU A 118 11.73 6.97 3.06
CA LEU A 118 10.44 7.29 2.42
C LEU A 118 9.43 7.86 3.41
N ILE A 119 9.39 7.33 4.65
CA ILE A 119 8.56 7.92 5.71
C ILE A 119 8.99 9.36 6.01
N ALA A 120 10.30 9.65 6.08
CA ALA A 120 10.76 11.02 6.32
C ALA A 120 10.47 11.98 5.14
N LEU A 121 10.44 11.45 3.91
CA LEU A 121 10.16 12.24 2.71
C LEU A 121 8.70 12.66 2.56
N THR A 122 7.77 12.11 3.35
CA THR A 122 6.40 12.65 3.42
C THR A 122 6.38 14.06 4.01
N GLN A 123 7.39 14.40 4.81
CA GLN A 123 7.53 15.66 5.56
C GLN A 123 6.43 15.87 6.61
N ASP A 124 5.76 14.80 7.03
CA ASP A 124 4.79 14.82 8.13
C ASP A 124 5.17 13.78 9.20
N PRO A 125 5.54 14.20 10.43
CA PRO A 125 5.81 13.25 11.52
C PRO A 125 4.58 12.43 11.95
N ALA A 126 3.37 12.82 11.54
CA ALA A 126 2.14 12.08 11.79
C ALA A 126 1.88 10.97 10.75
N THR A 127 2.64 10.91 9.65
CA THR A 127 2.47 9.89 8.60
C THR A 127 2.43 8.49 9.20
N LYS A 128 1.48 7.69 8.73
CA LYS A 128 1.32 6.29 9.14
C LYS A 128 1.65 5.32 8.04
N PHE A 129 2.09 4.13 8.45
CA PHE A 129 2.41 3.01 7.58
C PHE A 129 1.33 1.92 7.69
N MET A 130 0.88 1.43 6.54
CA MET A 130 -0.17 0.42 6.38
C MET A 130 0.29 -0.73 5.48
N HIS A 131 -0.23 -1.93 5.75
CA HIS A 131 0.10 -3.17 5.03
C HIS A 131 -1.00 -4.21 5.27
N CYS A 132 -1.43 -4.93 4.24
CA CYS A 132 -2.56 -5.89 4.35
C CYS A 132 -2.23 -7.17 5.13
N LEU A 133 -0.93 -7.46 5.28
CA LEU A 133 -0.33 -8.65 5.89
C LEU A 133 -0.59 -9.95 5.10
N PRO A 134 0.31 -10.94 5.19
CA PRO A 134 1.60 -10.94 5.90
C PRO A 134 2.64 -10.03 5.22
N ALA A 135 3.64 -9.55 5.98
CA ALA A 135 4.75 -8.74 5.46
C ALA A 135 6.09 -9.50 5.58
N LEU A 136 6.99 -9.32 4.62
CA LEU A 136 8.36 -9.81 4.59
C LEU A 136 9.33 -8.73 5.12
N HIS A 137 9.12 -8.33 6.37
CA HIS A 137 9.88 -7.26 7.02
C HIS A 137 11.16 -7.71 7.75
N ASN A 138 11.33 -9.01 7.98
CA ASN A 138 12.52 -9.58 8.62
C ASN A 138 12.78 -11.04 8.18
N THR A 139 13.85 -11.63 8.72
CA THR A 139 14.26 -13.02 8.46
C THR A 139 13.68 -14.04 9.45
N GLY A 140 12.60 -13.69 10.17
CA GLY A 140 12.01 -14.53 11.21
C GLY A 140 11.23 -15.72 10.65
N THR A 141 10.75 -15.62 9.41
CA THR A 141 9.96 -16.66 8.73
C THR A 141 10.82 -17.55 7.85
N LYS A 142 10.30 -18.72 7.44
CA LYS A 142 10.99 -19.61 6.49
C LYS A 142 11.31 -18.87 5.18
N LEU A 143 10.33 -18.16 4.62
CA LEU A 143 10.50 -17.40 3.39
C LEU A 143 11.48 -16.23 3.55
N GLY A 144 11.40 -15.50 4.68
CA GLY A 144 12.35 -14.42 4.97
C GLY A 144 13.80 -14.92 5.05
N LYS A 145 14.04 -16.10 5.63
CA LYS A 145 15.38 -16.73 5.63
C LYS A 145 15.85 -17.12 4.23
N GLU A 146 14.99 -17.72 3.44
CA GLU A 146 15.30 -18.09 2.05
C GLU A 146 15.67 -16.87 1.19
N ILE A 147 14.92 -15.78 1.33
CA ILE A 147 15.21 -14.50 0.69
C ILE A 147 16.57 -13.96 1.15
N HIS A 148 16.87 -14.04 2.46
CA HIS A 148 18.15 -13.61 2.99
C HIS A 148 19.33 -14.44 2.46
N GLU A 149 19.19 -15.76 2.43
CA GLU A 149 20.22 -16.68 1.92
C GLU A 149 20.47 -16.48 0.42
N LYS A 150 19.42 -16.22 -0.36
CA LYS A 150 19.52 -16.05 -1.81
C LYS A 150 19.97 -14.64 -2.24
N TYR A 151 19.47 -13.59 -1.59
CA TYR A 151 19.66 -12.20 -2.03
C TYR A 151 20.43 -11.31 -1.05
N GLY A 152 20.72 -11.79 0.16
CA GLY A 152 21.33 -10.98 1.22
C GLY A 152 20.41 -9.92 1.82
N LEU A 153 19.11 -9.96 1.51
CA LEU A 153 18.12 -8.98 1.97
C LEU A 153 17.50 -9.45 3.29
N SER A 154 17.44 -8.56 4.28
CA SER A 154 16.76 -8.84 5.56
C SER A 154 15.26 -8.56 5.51
N ALA A 155 14.82 -7.77 4.53
CA ALA A 155 13.44 -7.34 4.34
C ALA A 155 13.17 -7.04 2.85
N LEU A 156 11.91 -7.15 2.41
CA LEU A 156 11.48 -6.81 1.04
C LEU A 156 10.65 -5.53 0.99
N GLU A 157 9.32 -5.61 1.04
CA GLU A 157 8.47 -4.45 0.75
C GLU A 157 8.49 -3.36 1.82
N VAL A 158 8.84 -3.73 3.06
CA VAL A 158 8.98 -2.81 4.17
C VAL A 158 10.12 -3.25 5.09
N THR A 159 10.92 -2.31 5.58
CA THR A 159 11.97 -2.61 6.57
C THR A 159 11.39 -2.87 7.96
N ASP A 160 12.02 -3.76 8.74
CA ASP A 160 11.66 -4.04 10.14
C ASP A 160 11.55 -2.76 10.99
N GLU A 161 12.44 -1.78 10.78
CA GLU A 161 12.41 -0.49 11.49
C GLU A 161 11.07 0.23 11.33
N VAL A 162 10.53 0.29 10.10
CA VAL A 162 9.23 0.94 9.84
C VAL A 162 8.09 0.06 10.35
N PHE A 163 8.16 -1.25 10.10
CA PHE A 163 7.12 -2.20 10.49
C PHE A 163 6.88 -2.23 12.01
N GLU A 164 7.95 -2.15 12.81
CA GLU A 164 7.91 -2.13 14.28
C GLU A 164 7.87 -0.70 14.87
N SER A 165 7.83 0.33 14.03
CA SER A 165 7.78 1.72 14.48
C SER A 165 6.39 2.16 14.98
N LYS A 166 6.35 3.32 15.65
CA LYS A 166 5.10 4.01 16.01
C LYS A 166 4.32 4.56 14.80
N ALA A 167 4.91 4.57 13.61
CA ALA A 167 4.20 4.92 12.38
C ALA A 167 3.35 3.75 11.88
N SER A 168 3.74 2.51 12.21
CA SER A 168 3.02 1.30 11.81
C SER A 168 1.70 1.18 12.54
N ILE A 169 0.62 1.02 11.75
CA ILE A 169 -0.75 0.77 12.23
C ILE A 169 -1.32 -0.50 11.59
N VAL A 170 -0.43 -1.42 11.19
CA VAL A 170 -0.79 -2.64 10.44
C VAL A 170 -1.68 -3.59 11.25
N PHE A 171 -1.55 -3.60 12.58
CA PHE A 171 -2.37 -4.44 13.45
C PHE A 171 -3.76 -3.86 13.69
N ASP A 172 -3.89 -2.54 13.86
CA ASP A 172 -5.18 -1.86 13.90
C ASP A 172 -5.92 -2.05 12.56
N GLN A 173 -5.20 -1.94 11.45
CA GLN A 173 -5.71 -2.29 10.12
C GLN A 173 -6.18 -3.75 10.02
N ALA A 174 -5.41 -4.69 10.56
CA ALA A 174 -5.76 -6.11 10.54
C ALA A 174 -7.02 -6.39 11.37
N GLU A 175 -7.13 -5.81 12.57
CA GLU A 175 -8.32 -5.91 13.43
C GLU A 175 -9.55 -5.34 12.72
N ASN A 176 -9.42 -4.19 12.06
CA ASN A 176 -10.51 -3.53 11.33
C ASN A 176 -11.11 -4.35 10.19
N ARG A 177 -10.45 -5.43 9.76
CA ARG A 177 -11.07 -6.41 8.84
C ARG A 177 -12.28 -7.09 9.48
N LEU A 178 -12.23 -7.41 10.78
CA LEU A 178 -13.36 -8.00 11.51
C LEU A 178 -14.56 -7.05 11.53
N HIS A 179 -14.31 -5.77 11.81
CA HIS A 179 -15.34 -4.76 11.95
C HIS A 179 -16.02 -4.43 10.62
N THR A 180 -15.24 -4.29 9.55
CA THR A 180 -15.78 -3.98 8.22
C THR A 180 -16.54 -5.16 7.61
N ILE A 181 -16.07 -6.41 7.79
CA ILE A 181 -16.82 -7.61 7.38
C ILE A 181 -18.13 -7.72 8.17
N LYS A 182 -18.10 -7.46 9.48
CA LYS A 182 -19.32 -7.43 10.31
C LYS A 182 -20.33 -6.40 9.81
N ALA A 183 -19.87 -5.19 9.46
CA ALA A 183 -20.74 -4.14 8.93
C ALA A 183 -21.43 -4.59 7.63
N ILE A 184 -20.69 -5.23 6.71
CA ILE A 184 -21.25 -5.77 5.46
C ILE A 184 -22.29 -6.85 5.77
N MET A 185 -21.99 -7.80 6.65
CA MET A 185 -22.93 -8.86 7.02
C MET A 185 -24.22 -8.30 7.64
N VAL A 186 -24.10 -7.36 8.57
CA VAL A 186 -25.27 -6.74 9.21
C VAL A 186 -26.10 -5.94 8.19
N ALA A 187 -25.45 -5.15 7.33
CA ALA A 187 -26.17 -4.33 6.35
C ALA A 187 -26.88 -5.15 5.25
N THR A 188 -26.41 -6.36 4.97
CA THR A 188 -26.93 -7.19 3.86
C THR A 188 -27.80 -8.36 4.33
N LEU A 189 -27.57 -8.87 5.53
CA LEU A 189 -28.23 -10.06 6.09
C LEU A 189 -28.85 -9.83 7.47
N GLY A 190 -28.70 -8.64 8.06
CA GLY A 190 -29.35 -8.28 9.32
C GLY A 190 -30.82 -7.91 9.12
N ASP A 191 -31.65 -8.23 10.11
CA ASP A 191 -33.06 -7.87 10.18
C ASP A 191 -33.28 -6.38 10.49
#